data_AF-F3GM80-F1
#
_entry.id   AF-F3GM80-F1
#
_cell.length_a   1.000
_cell.length_b   1.000
_cell.length_c   1.000
_cell.angle_alpha   90.00
_cell.angle_beta   90.00
_cell.angle_gamma   90.00
#
_symmetry.space_group_name_H-M   'P 1'
#
loop_
_entity.id
_entity.type
_entity.pdbx_description
1 polymer ?
#
loop_
_entity_poly.entity_id
_entity_poly.type
_entity_poly.pdbx_seq_one_letter_code
_entity_poly.pdbx_strand_id
1 'polypeptide(L)'
;ERVKDYWAKDLPINKGFYNFDVLTTDYYRDNTVALEAGKAGQFDYWMETSAKNWATAYDTPAVRDGRLIKEELPNGNPTGMQGFVFNLRKPVFQDVRVREALTLLLDFEWTNKQLFNGSYSPP
;
A
#
# COMPACT_ATOMS: atom_id res chain seq x y z
N GLU A 1 -1.73 22.43 -11.49
CA GLU A 1 -0.86 22.98 -12.56
C GLU A 1 0.34 23.66 -11.93
N ARG A 2 1.51 23.62 -12.58
CA ARG A 2 2.78 24.18 -12.08
C ARG A 2 2.75 25.71 -12.08
N VAL A 3 3.19 26.30 -10.97
CA VAL A 3 3.46 27.75 -10.85
C VAL A 3 4.83 28.05 -11.45
N LYS A 4 4.87 28.73 -12.60
CA LYS A 4 6.10 28.98 -13.39
C LYS A 4 7.14 29.86 -12.67
N ASP A 5 6.67 30.74 -11.81
CA ASP A 5 7.44 31.68 -11.00
C ASP A 5 7.53 31.25 -9.53
N TYR A 6 7.39 29.94 -9.26
CA TYR A 6 7.61 29.39 -7.93
C TYR A 6 8.96 29.85 -7.35
N TRP A 7 8.89 30.60 -6.24
CA TRP A 7 10.01 31.32 -5.65
C TRP A 7 11.24 30.46 -5.36
N ALA A 8 11.04 29.17 -5.10
CA ALA A 8 12.08 28.24 -4.73
C ALA A 8 12.49 27.27 -5.85
N LYS A 9 12.05 27.49 -7.10
CA LYS A 9 12.34 26.59 -8.23
C LYS A 9 13.84 26.34 -8.45
N ASP A 10 14.69 27.33 -8.15
CA ASP A 10 16.14 27.27 -8.38
C ASP A 10 16.94 26.91 -7.11
N LEU A 11 16.28 26.75 -5.95
CA LEU A 11 16.97 26.35 -4.71
C LEU A 11 17.53 24.93 -4.85
N PRO A 12 18.74 24.64 -4.33
CA PRO A 12 19.35 23.32 -4.40
C PRO A 12 18.44 22.18 -3.91
N ILE A 13 17.62 22.43 -2.89
CA ILE A 13 16.67 21.44 -2.33
C ILE A 13 15.58 21.01 -3.31
N ASN A 14 15.25 21.84 -4.30
CA ASN A 14 14.19 21.58 -5.28
C ASN A 14 14.72 21.11 -6.63
N LYS A 15 16.05 21.05 -6.82
CA LYS A 15 16.64 20.53 -8.06
C LYS A 15 16.27 19.05 -8.21
N GLY A 16 15.62 18.71 -9.33
CA GLY A 16 15.13 17.35 -9.61
C GLY A 16 13.72 17.04 -9.08
N PHE A 17 13.06 18.00 -8.41
CA PHE A 17 11.68 17.87 -7.95
C PHE A 17 10.70 18.69 -8.81
N TYR A 18 9.41 18.40 -8.66
CA TYR A 18 8.31 19.10 -9.36
C TYR A 18 8.37 19.01 -10.89
N ASN A 19 8.77 17.85 -11.44
CA ASN A 19 9.09 17.66 -12.86
C ASN A 19 7.88 17.65 -13.81
N PHE A 20 6.65 17.47 -13.32
CA PHE A 20 5.43 17.52 -14.13
C PHE A 20 4.79 18.92 -14.13
N ASP A 21 4.17 19.31 -15.24
CA ASP A 21 3.47 20.60 -15.37
C ASP A 21 2.03 20.53 -14.83
N VAL A 22 1.40 19.36 -14.92
CA VAL A 22 0.06 19.08 -14.42
C VAL A 22 0.09 17.76 -13.66
N LEU A 23 -0.53 17.75 -12.48
CA LEU A 23 -0.85 16.55 -11.75
C LEU A 23 -2.38 16.45 -11.74
N THR A 24 -2.90 15.33 -12.23
CA THR A 24 -4.32 15.01 -12.20
C THR A 24 -4.55 13.96 -11.12
N THR A 25 -5.59 14.13 -10.32
CA THR A 25 -5.97 13.16 -9.29
C THR A 25 -7.37 12.66 -9.59
N ASP A 26 -7.44 11.42 -10.06
CA ASP A 26 -8.71 10.76 -10.32
C ASP A 26 -9.21 10.07 -9.05
N TYR A 27 -10.50 10.27 -8.74
CA TYR A 27 -11.15 9.65 -7.59
C TYR A 27 -12.05 8.51 -8.05
N TYR A 28 -11.72 7.31 -7.60
CA TYR A 28 -12.51 6.10 -7.83
C TYR A 28 -13.33 5.76 -6.60
N ARG A 29 -14.49 5.14 -6.80
CA ARG A 29 -15.38 4.72 -5.69
C ARG A 29 -14.79 3.61 -4.84
N ASP A 30 -13.98 2.76 -5.44
CA ASP A 30 -13.25 1.68 -4.78
C ASP A 30 -11.97 1.30 -5.55
N ASN A 31 -11.10 0.53 -4.87
CA ASN A 31 -9.81 0.12 -5.40
C ASN A 31 -9.92 -0.91 -6.53
N THR A 32 -11.03 -1.64 -6.66
CA THR A 32 -11.22 -2.59 -7.75
C THR A 32 -11.35 -1.85 -9.08
N VAL A 33 -12.16 -0.77 -9.08
CA VAL A 33 -12.30 0.09 -10.27
C VAL A 33 -10.98 0.77 -10.61
N ALA A 34 -10.28 1.30 -9.60
CA ALA A 34 -8.97 1.94 -9.82
C ALA A 34 -7.94 0.95 -10.41
N LEU A 35 -7.93 -0.29 -9.94
CA LEU A 35 -7.04 -1.34 -10.45
C LEU A 35 -7.31 -1.66 -11.94
N GLU A 36 -8.59 -1.78 -12.35
CA GLU A 36 -8.91 -1.97 -13.76
C GLU A 36 -8.55 -0.75 -14.62
N ALA A 37 -8.81 0.46 -14.12
CA ALA A 37 -8.45 1.69 -14.81
C ALA A 37 -6.92 1.83 -14.99
N GLY A 38 -6.13 1.45 -13.97
CA GLY A 38 -4.67 1.43 -14.04
C GLY A 38 -4.16 0.41 -15.06
N LYS A 39 -4.72 -0.80 -15.09
CA LYS A 39 -4.42 -1.80 -16.12
C LYS A 39 -4.78 -1.34 -17.54
N ALA A 40 -5.81 -0.51 -17.67
CA ALA A 40 -6.24 0.11 -18.92
C ALA A 40 -5.45 1.38 -19.29
N GLY A 41 -4.47 1.79 -18.46
CA GLY A 41 -3.63 2.97 -18.72
C GLY A 41 -4.38 4.30 -18.60
N GLN A 42 -5.41 4.36 -17.76
CA GLN A 42 -6.16 5.62 -17.52
C GLN A 42 -5.40 6.61 -16.61
N PHE A 43 -4.42 6.12 -15.86
CA PHE A 43 -3.54 6.95 -15.02
C PHE A 43 -2.15 6.30 -14.88
N ASP A 44 -1.16 7.10 -14.50
CA ASP A 44 0.25 6.75 -14.64
C ASP A 44 0.87 6.05 -13.41
N TYR A 45 0.27 6.19 -12.22
CA TYR A 45 0.85 5.69 -10.97
C TYR A 45 -0.20 5.07 -10.04
N TRP A 46 0.11 3.87 -9.52
CA TRP A 46 -0.69 3.17 -8.54
C TRP A 46 0.19 2.66 -7.38
N MET A 47 -0.27 2.86 -6.15
CA MET A 47 0.29 2.20 -4.98
C MET A 47 -0.61 1.04 -4.58
N GLU A 48 -0.18 -0.19 -4.85
CA GLU A 48 -0.94 -1.38 -4.46
C GLU A 48 -0.75 -1.68 -2.97
N THR A 49 -1.87 -1.85 -2.26
CA THR A 49 -1.89 -2.13 -0.82
C THR A 49 -2.49 -3.50 -0.49
N SER A 50 -3.04 -4.21 -1.48
CA SER A 50 -3.59 -5.55 -1.35
C SER A 50 -2.56 -6.59 -1.77
N ALA A 51 -2.07 -7.37 -0.80
CA ALA A 51 -1.19 -8.51 -1.06
C ALA A 51 -1.80 -9.51 -2.05
N LYS A 52 -3.12 -9.75 -1.97
CA LYS A 52 -3.84 -10.60 -2.93
C LYS A 52 -3.73 -10.06 -4.34
N ASN A 53 -3.98 -8.77 -4.55
CA ASN A 53 -3.93 -8.17 -5.88
C ASN A 53 -2.50 -8.16 -6.40
N TRP A 54 -1.54 -7.77 -5.56
CA TRP A 54 -0.12 -7.82 -5.90
C TRP A 54 0.28 -9.20 -6.43
N ALA A 55 -0.15 -10.27 -5.74
CA ALA A 55 0.16 -11.64 -6.14
C ALA A 55 -0.55 -12.11 -7.41
N THR A 56 -1.80 -11.69 -7.65
CA THR A 56 -2.68 -12.37 -8.63
C THR A 56 -3.21 -11.50 -9.78
N ALA A 57 -3.21 -10.17 -9.66
CA ALA A 57 -3.96 -9.30 -10.57
C ALA A 57 -3.14 -8.70 -11.72
N TYR A 58 -1.82 -8.88 -11.72
CA TYR A 58 -0.89 -8.19 -12.63
C TYR A 58 -0.36 -9.06 -13.78
N ASP A 59 -0.83 -10.29 -13.94
CA ASP A 59 -0.54 -11.07 -15.15
C ASP A 59 -1.41 -10.59 -16.33
N THR A 60 -1.00 -9.47 -16.93
CA THR A 60 -1.75 -8.76 -17.97
C THR A 60 -0.87 -8.43 -19.18
N PRO A 61 -1.45 -8.22 -20.37
CA PRO A 61 -0.68 -7.77 -21.53
C PRO A 61 0.10 -6.47 -21.27
N ALA A 62 -0.48 -5.51 -20.55
CA ALA A 62 0.20 -4.25 -20.23
C ALA A 62 1.52 -4.46 -19.45
N VAL A 63 1.54 -5.42 -18.52
CA VAL A 63 2.77 -5.78 -17.78
C VAL A 63 3.74 -6.54 -18.66
N ARG A 64 3.26 -7.53 -19.42
CA ARG A 64 4.11 -8.36 -20.31
C ARG A 64 4.79 -7.54 -21.40
N ASP A 65 4.10 -6.53 -21.93
CA ASP A 65 4.61 -5.63 -22.97
C ASP A 65 5.43 -4.45 -22.41
N GLY A 66 5.57 -4.35 -21.08
CA GLY A 66 6.34 -3.29 -20.42
C GLY A 66 5.65 -1.92 -20.35
N ARG A 67 4.37 -1.82 -20.70
CA ARG A 67 3.57 -0.58 -20.59
C ARG A 67 3.17 -0.27 -19.16
N LEU A 68 3.06 -1.30 -18.31
CA LEU A 68 2.84 -1.19 -16.87
C LEU A 68 4.00 -1.88 -16.15
N ILE A 69 4.74 -1.12 -15.36
CA ILE A 69 5.88 -1.65 -14.59
C ILE A 69 5.39 -1.94 -13.17
N LYS A 70 5.56 -3.19 -12.73
CA LYS A 70 5.28 -3.62 -11.37
C LYS A 70 6.60 -3.76 -10.61
N GLU A 71 6.80 -2.94 -9.59
CA GLU A 71 8.07 -2.87 -8.85
C GLU A 71 7.86 -2.76 -7.34
N GLU A 72 8.68 -3.48 -6.57
CA GLU A 72 8.73 -3.40 -5.11
C GLU A 72 9.97 -2.58 -4.71
N LEU A 73 9.75 -1.49 -3.97
CA LEU A 73 10.81 -0.56 -3.59
C LEU A 73 11.07 -0.67 -2.08
N PRO A 74 12.21 -1.28 -1.67
CA PRO A 74 12.57 -1.34 -0.26
C PRO A 74 12.92 0.06 0.26
N ASN A 75 12.54 0.34 1.50
CA ASN A 75 12.97 1.55 2.21
C ASN A 75 13.35 1.21 3.65
N GLY A 76 14.09 2.12 4.29
CA GLY A 76 14.55 1.96 5.68
C GLY A 76 13.60 2.54 6.72
N ASN A 77 12.37 2.90 6.34
CA ASN A 77 11.40 3.41 7.31
C ASN A 77 10.90 2.25 8.18
N PRO A 78 10.67 2.48 9.48
CA PRO A 78 10.02 1.46 10.30
C PRO A 78 8.63 1.17 9.72
N THR A 79 8.30 -0.12 9.61
CA THR A 79 6.96 -0.55 9.26
C THR A 79 6.02 -0.27 10.44
N GLY A 80 4.81 0.18 10.15
CA GLY A 80 3.78 0.36 11.18
C GLY A 80 3.28 -0.98 11.74
N MET A 81 2.64 -0.94 12.90
CA MET A 81 1.97 -2.12 13.48
C MET A 81 0.54 -2.23 12.92
N GLN A 82 0.22 -3.37 12.32
CA GLN A 82 -1.16 -3.79 12.05
C GLN A 82 -1.53 -4.93 12.97
N GLY A 83 -2.70 -4.85 13.61
CA GLY A 83 -3.14 -5.90 14.51
C GLY A 83 -4.51 -5.61 15.13
N PHE A 84 -5.02 -6.61 15.85
CA PHE A 84 -6.24 -6.45 16.63
C PHE A 84 -5.97 -5.65 17.90
N VAL A 85 -6.77 -4.62 18.14
CA VAL A 85 -6.68 -3.80 19.35
C VAL A 85 -7.84 -4.15 20.28
N PHE A 86 -7.51 -4.57 21.50
CA PHE A 86 -8.50 -4.89 22.51
C PHE A 86 -9.13 -3.62 23.09
N ASN A 87 -10.46 -3.55 23.11
CA ASN A 87 -11.17 -2.46 23.79
C ASN A 87 -11.19 -2.70 25.31
N LEU A 88 -10.22 -2.12 26.02
CA LEU A 88 -10.06 -2.27 27.48
C LEU A 88 -11.22 -1.70 28.33
N ARG A 89 -12.18 -1.02 27.70
CA ARG A 89 -13.42 -0.57 28.36
C ARG A 89 -14.38 -1.73 28.64
N LYS A 90 -14.23 -2.85 27.95
CA LYS A 90 -15.06 -4.05 28.17
C LYS A 90 -14.44 -4.92 29.27
N PRO A 91 -15.22 -5.37 30.28
CA PRO A 91 -14.69 -6.18 31.39
C PRO A 91 -13.91 -7.42 30.95
N VAL A 92 -14.36 -8.10 29.89
CA VAL A 92 -13.71 -9.31 29.34
C VAL A 92 -12.26 -9.10 28.88
N PHE A 93 -11.87 -7.87 28.53
CA PHE A 93 -10.53 -7.57 28.04
C PHE A 93 -9.63 -6.87 29.06
N GLN A 94 -10.09 -6.66 30.30
CA GLN A 94 -9.30 -5.94 31.30
C GLN A 94 -8.12 -6.75 31.83
N ASP A 95 -8.28 -8.06 32.00
CA ASP A 95 -7.20 -8.94 32.41
C ASP A 95 -6.18 -9.11 31.28
N VAL A 96 -4.91 -8.79 31.56
CA VAL A 96 -3.80 -8.92 30.60
C VAL A 96 -3.58 -10.36 30.15
N ARG A 97 -3.83 -11.34 31.02
CA ARG A 97 -3.64 -12.77 30.74
C ARG A 97 -4.66 -13.27 29.73
N VAL A 98 -5.87 -12.70 29.73
CA VAL A 98 -6.88 -12.99 28.70
C VAL A 98 -6.43 -12.48 27.34
N ARG A 99 -5.87 -11.27 27.28
CA ARG A 99 -5.37 -10.70 26.01
C ARG A 99 -4.18 -11.49 25.48
N GLU A 100 -3.25 -11.87 26.36
CA GLU A 100 -2.12 -12.72 25.99
C GLU A 100 -2.58 -14.08 25.45
N ALA A 101 -3.48 -14.77 26.16
CA ALA A 101 -4.03 -16.04 25.70
C ALA A 101 -4.70 -15.93 24.33
N LEU A 102 -5.46 -14.86 24.08
CA LEU A 102 -6.10 -14.63 22.78
C LEU A 102 -5.09 -14.35 21.66
N THR A 103 -4.01 -13.62 21.94
CA THR A 103 -2.95 -13.36 20.96
C THR A 103 -2.23 -14.65 20.55
N LEU A 104 -2.03 -15.58 21.49
CA LEU A 104 -1.41 -16.89 21.20
C LEU A 104 -2.27 -17.79 20.30
N LEU A 105 -3.55 -17.47 20.11
CA LEU A 105 -4.44 -18.21 19.20
C LEU A 105 -4.32 -17.74 17.74
N LEU A 106 -3.61 -16.65 17.47
CA LEU A 106 -3.40 -16.18 16.11
C LEU A 106 -2.30 -17.00 15.44
N ASP A 107 -2.69 -17.90 14.54
CA ASP A 107 -1.78 -18.59 13.63
C ASP A 107 -1.36 -17.64 12.49
N PHE A 108 -0.30 -16.88 12.72
CA PHE A 108 0.22 -15.90 11.75
C PHE A 108 0.70 -16.58 10.47
N GLU A 109 1.44 -17.67 10.61
CA GLU A 109 2.05 -18.42 9.52
C GLU A 109 0.99 -18.97 8.57
N TRP A 110 -0.07 -19.58 9.12
CA TRP A 110 -1.21 -20.04 8.35
C TRP A 110 -1.93 -18.87 7.68
N THR A 111 -2.21 -17.79 8.42
CA THR A 111 -2.94 -16.62 7.91
C THR A 111 -2.20 -15.97 6.76
N ASN A 112 -0.88 -15.75 6.91
CA ASN A 112 -0.04 -15.15 5.90
C ASN A 112 0.01 -16.02 4.64
N LYS A 113 0.15 -17.34 4.79
CA LYS A 113 0.15 -18.28 3.67
C LYS A 113 -1.20 -18.30 2.93
N GLN A 114 -2.31 -18.41 3.65
CA GLN A 114 -3.62 -18.64 3.04
C GLN A 114 -4.31 -17.37 2.55
N LEU A 115 -4.20 -16.28 3.30
CA LEU A 115 -4.94 -15.04 3.01
C LEU A 115 -4.07 -13.98 2.34
N PHE A 116 -2.78 -13.97 2.64
CA PHE A 116 -1.89 -12.90 2.21
C PHE A 116 -0.82 -13.32 1.22
N ASN A 117 -0.93 -14.52 0.64
CA ASN A 117 0.00 -15.05 -0.36
C ASN A 117 1.48 -15.01 0.11
N GLY A 118 1.71 -15.17 1.41
CA GLY A 118 3.05 -15.14 2.00
C GLY A 118 3.76 -13.78 1.92
N SER A 119 3.03 -12.70 1.63
CA SER A 119 3.63 -11.37 1.39
C SER A 119 3.98 -10.60 2.67
N TYR A 120 3.57 -11.06 3.85
CA TYR A 120 3.91 -10.42 5.12
C TYR A 120 5.06 -11.13 5.82
N SER A 121 5.82 -10.41 6.63
CA SER A 121 6.84 -10.99 7.51
C SER A 121 6.29 -11.12 8.93
N PRO A 122 6.79 -12.10 9.72
CA PRO A 122 6.47 -12.19 11.14
C PRO A 122 6.75 -10.87 11.87
N PRO A 123 6.00 -10.57 12.95
CA PRO A 123 6.28 -9.44 13.82
C PRO A 123 7.61 -9.57 14.57
#